data_AF-A0A3M1FRE9-F1
#
_entry.id   AF-A0A3M1FRE9-F1
#
_cell.length_a   1.000
_cell.length_b   1.000
_cell.length_c   1.000
_cell.angle_alpha   90.00
_cell.angle_beta   90.00
_cell.angle_gamma   90.00
#
_symmetry.space_group_name_H-M   'P 1'
#
loop_
_entity.id
_entity.type
_entity.pdbx_description
1 polymer ?
#
loop_
_entity_poly.entity_id
_entity_poly.type
_entity_poly.pdbx_seq_one_letter_code
_entity_poly.pdbx_strand_id
1 'polypeptide(L)' 'MTYIVIMAGGQGTRFWPLSRKNFPKQFLSIDNSGSLLQRTA' A
#
# COMPACT_ATOMS: atom_id res chain seq x y z
N MET A 1 -5.00 15.63 -22.62
CA MET A 1 -4.35 14.39 -22.14
C MET A 1 -4.40 14.41 -20.63
N THR A 2 -5.01 13.41 -20.00
CA THR A 2 -5.15 13.38 -18.53
C THR A 2 -4.23 12.30 -17.97
N TYR A 3 -3.40 12.66 -17.00
CA TYR A 3 -2.50 11.74 -16.32
C TYR A 3 -2.99 11.50 -14.89
N ILE A 4 -2.79 10.29 -14.40
CA ILE A 4 -3.15 9.90 -13.03
C ILE A 4 -1.86 9.56 -12.29
N VAL A 5 -1.70 10.12 -11.09
CA VAL A 5 -0.57 9.84 -10.20
C VAL A 5 -1.12 9.37 -8.86
N ILE A 6 -0.65 8.22 -8.39
CA ILE A 6 -1.02 7.67 -7.09
C ILE A 6 0.14 7.89 -6.11
N MET A 7 -0.09 8.65 -5.04
CA MET A 7 0.90 8.84 -3.98
C MET A 7 0.86 7.66 -2.98
N ALA A 8 1.86 6.79 -3.04
CA ALA A 8 1.97 5.60 -2.19
C ALA A 8 3.03 5.77 -1.08
N GLY A 9 2.90 6.80 -0.25
CA GLY A 9 3.82 7.12 0.84
C GLY A 9 3.34 6.73 2.25
N GLY A 10 4.22 6.95 3.24
CA GLY A 10 3.95 6.74 4.67
C GLY A 10 4.41 5.38 5.19
N GLN A 11 5.06 5.38 6.37
CA GLN A 11 5.74 4.18 6.92
C GLN A 11 4.80 3.04 7.36
N GLY A 12 3.50 3.29 7.52
CA GLY A 12 2.53 2.27 7.90
C GLY A 12 2.79 1.66 9.28
N THR A 13 3.31 2.43 10.25
CA THR A 13 3.71 1.93 11.58
C THR A 13 2.57 1.29 12.38
N ARG A 14 1.32 1.71 12.16
CA ARG A 14 0.12 1.07 12.76
C ARG A 14 -0.13 -0.36 12.29
N PHE A 15 0.44 -0.73 11.14
CA PHE A 15 0.36 -2.07 10.59
C PHE A 15 1.57 -2.92 10.98
N TRP A 16 2.43 -2.49 11.89
CA TRP A 16 3.44 -3.39 12.46
C TRP A 16 2.73 -4.55 13.19
N PRO A 17 3.13 -5.83 13.01
CA PRO A 17 4.35 -6.31 12.39
C PRO A 17 4.29 -6.57 10.86
N LEU A 18 3.17 -6.31 10.22
CA LEU A 18 2.96 -6.59 8.79
C LEU A 18 3.71 -5.59 7.90
N SER A 19 3.64 -4.29 8.21
CA SER A 19 4.41 -3.26 7.50
C SER A 19 5.86 -3.21 8.00
N ARG A 20 6.81 -3.23 7.06
CA ARG A 20 8.27 -3.16 7.30
C ARG A 20 8.90 -2.17 6.34
N LYS A 21 10.14 -1.75 6.63
CA LYS A 21 10.89 -0.85 5.74
C LYS A 21 10.95 -1.36 4.29
N ASN A 22 11.17 -2.67 4.13
CA ASN A 22 11.26 -3.31 2.81
C ASN A 22 9.91 -3.83 2.28
N PHE A 23 8.84 -3.76 3.08
CA PHE A 23 7.49 -4.19 2.71
C PHE A 23 6.45 -3.22 3.31
N PRO A 24 6.34 -1.99 2.76
CA PRO A 24 5.47 -0.96 3.31
C PRO A 24 3.98 -1.23 3.05
N LYS A 25 3.11 -0.50 3.77
CA LYS A 25 1.66 -0.74 3.83
C LYS A 25 0.99 -0.96 2.47
N GLN A 26 1.39 -0.23 1.43
CA GLN A 26 0.75 -0.27 0.11
C GLN A 26 0.82 -1.65 -0.55
N PHE A 27 1.76 -2.51 -0.13
CA PHE A 27 1.89 -3.88 -0.64
C PHE A 27 1.16 -4.92 0.22
N LEU A 28 0.59 -4.53 1.36
CA LEU A 28 -0.17 -5.43 2.21
C LEU A 28 -1.48 -5.84 1.55
N SER A 29 -1.84 -7.11 1.67
CA SER A 29 -3.16 -7.66 1.34
C SER A 29 -3.87 -7.98 2.65
N ILE A 30 -4.72 -7.07 3.13
CA ILE A 30 -5.32 -7.16 4.48
C ILE A 30 -6.58 -8.03 4.48
N ASP A 31 -7.33 -8.00 3.39
CA ASP A 31 -8.60 -8.70 3.19
C ASP A 31 -8.50 -9.76 2.09
N ASN A 32 -7.27 -10.20 1.76
CA ASN A 32 -6.99 -11.18 0.71
C ASN A 32 -7.52 -10.82 -0.68
N SER A 33 -7.88 -9.55 -0.94
CA SER A 33 -8.41 -9.08 -2.23
C SER A 33 -7.34 -8.41 -3.11
N GLY A 34 -6.06 -8.60 -2.77
CA GLY A 34 -4.92 -7.96 -3.43
C GLY A 34 -4.29 -6.88 -2.55
N SER A 35 -3.15 -6.36 -3.00
CA SER A 35 -2.46 -5.29 -2.25
C SER A 35 -3.29 -4.00 -2.22
N LEU A 36 -3.11 -3.19 -1.17
CA LEU A 36 -3.76 -1.88 -1.08
C LEU A 36 -3.50 -1.01 -2.32
N LEU A 37 -2.30 -1.10 -2.92
CA LEU A 37 -1.96 -0.38 -4.13
C LEU A 37 -2.78 -0.86 -5.33
N GLN A 38 -2.87 -2.18 -5.54
CA GLN A 38 -3.68 -2.77 -6.62
C GLN A 38 -5.16 -2.41 -6.52
N ARG A 39 -5.68 -2.23 -5.30
CA ARG A 39 -7.08 -1.85 -5.07
C ARG A 39 -7.38 -0.37 -5.29
N THR A 40 -6.36 0.47 -5.50
CA THR A 40 -6.53 1.93 -5.68
C THR A 40 -6.67 2.32 -7.17
N ALA A 41 -6.20 1.48 -8.09
CA ALA A 41 -6.19 1.72 -9.54
C ALA A 41 -7.28 0.93 -10.26
#